data_AF-A0A920LF40-F1
#
_entry.id   AF-A0A920LF40-F1
#
_cell.length_a   1.000
_cell.length_b   1.000
_cell.length_c   1.000
_cell.angle_alpha   90.00
_cell.angle_beta   90.00
_cell.angle_gamma   90.00
#
_symmetry.space_group_name_H-M   'P 1'
#
loop_
_entity.id
_entity.type
_entity.pdbx_description
1 polymer ?
#
loop_
_entity_poly.entity_id
_entity_poly.type
_entity_poly.pdbx_seq_one_letter_code
_entity_poly.pdbx_strand_id
1 'polypeptide(L)' 'MTKLYIYEACQIVLKKSNDVVNSIIDLKSQDELYSSITGKLKYSENPNIFELKTKIAEKIISENRYCF' A
#
# COMPACT_ATOMS: atom_id res chain seq x y z
N MET A 1 8.79 4.09 10.08
CA MET A 1 8.29 2.77 9.67
C MET A 1 6.79 2.78 9.33
N THR A 2 5.91 3.27 10.22
CA THR A 2 4.44 3.20 10.05
C THR A 2 3.91 3.71 8.70
N LYS A 3 4.34 4.89 8.23
CA LYS A 3 3.88 5.43 6.94
C LYS A 3 4.24 4.52 5.75
N LEU A 4 5.45 3.95 5.75
CA LEU A 4 5.89 2.99 4.74
C LEU A 4 5.09 1.69 4.83
N TYR A 5 4.91 1.17 6.05
CA TYR A 5 4.15 -0.05 6.29
C TYR A 5 2.71 0.04 5.80
N ILE A 6 1.99 1.12 6.16
CA ILE A 6 0.60 1.31 5.72
C ILE A 6 0.53 1.41 4.20
N TYR A 7 1.45 2.16 3.57
CA TYR A 7 1.49 2.27 2.12
C TYR A 7 1.66 0.91 1.44
N GLU A 8 2.65 0.12 1.86
CA GLU A 8 2.90 -1.21 1.30
C GLU A 8 1.70 -2.16 1.55
N ALA A 9 1.08 -2.08 2.73
CA ALA A 9 -0.15 -2.82 3.04
C ALA A 9 -1.30 -2.45 2.10
N CYS A 10 -1.53 -1.16 1.82
CA CYS A 10 -2.54 -0.72 0.86
C CYS A 10 -2.29 -1.26 -0.54
N GLN A 11 -1.03 -1.30 -1.01
CA GLN A 11 -0.69 -1.88 -2.32
C GLN A 11 -0.99 -3.39 -2.37
N ILE A 12 -0.70 -4.11 -1.29
CA ILE A 12 -1.01 -5.55 -1.18
C ILE A 12 -2.52 -5.76 -1.23
N VAL A 13 -3.29 -5.00 -0.43
CA VAL A 13 -4.75 -5.10 -0.42
C VAL A 13 -5.32 -4.80 -1.80
N LEU A 14 -4.90 -3.71 -2.45
CA LEU A 14 -5.37 -3.34 -3.78
C LEU A 14 -5.16 -4.47 -4.79
N LYS A 15 -3.95 -5.07 -4.82
CA LYS A 15 -3.63 -6.20 -5.70
C LYS A 15 -4.55 -7.39 -5.41
N LYS A 16 -4.65 -7.80 -4.13
CA LYS A 16 -5.42 -8.98 -3.74
C LYS A 16 -6.92 -8.80 -3.96
N SER A 17 -7.44 -7.61 -3.71
CA SER A 17 -8.84 -7.30 -4.00
C SER A 17 -9.12 -7.37 -5.50
N ASN A 18 -8.21 -6.89 -6.35
CA ASN A 18 -8.38 -7.01 -7.80
C ASN A 18 -8.36 -8.46 -8.28
N ASP A 19 -7.46 -9.30 -7.74
CA ASP A 19 -7.43 -10.75 -8.06
C ASP A 19 -8.78 -11.41 -7.73
N VAL A 20 -9.37 -11.08 -6.56
CA VAL A 20 -10.65 -11.63 -6.10
C VAL A 20 -11.83 -11.12 -6.94
N VAL A 21 -11.90 -9.82 -7.21
CA VAL A 21 -12.98 -9.23 -8.02
C VAL A 21 -12.99 -9.82 -9.43
N ASN A 22 -11.82 -9.94 -10.06
CA ASN A 22 -11.68 -10.58 -11.37
C ASN A 22 -12.14 -12.04 -11.38
N SER A 23 -11.97 -12.75 -10.27
CA SER A 23 -12.25 -14.19 -10.19
C SER A 23 -13.71 -14.52 -9.90
N ILE A 24 -14.45 -13.63 -9.24
CA ILE A 24 -15.77 -13.95 -8.66
C ILE A 24 -16.90 -13.06 -9.22
N ILE A 25 -16.59 -11.83 -9.64
CA ILE A 25 -17.62 -10.84 -10.00
C ILE A 25 -17.80 -10.76 -11.51
N ASP A 26 -19.06 -10.70 -11.95
CA ASP A 26 -19.42 -10.48 -13.36
C ASP A 26 -18.87 -9.14 -13.89
N LEU A 27 -18.38 -9.14 -15.13
CA LEU A 27 -17.71 -8.01 -15.78
C LEU A 27 -18.46 -6.67 -15.64
N LYS A 28 -19.79 -6.67 -15.71
CA LYS A 28 -20.60 -5.45 -15.64
C LYS A 28 -20.55 -4.74 -14.28
N SER A 29 -20.18 -5.45 -13.22
CA SER A 29 -20.15 -4.94 -11.84
C SER A 29 -18.73 -4.70 -11.31
N GLN A 30 -17.70 -5.07 -12.07
CA GLN A 30 -16.31 -4.97 -11.62
C GLN A 30 -15.85 -3.51 -11.47
N ASP A 31 -16.23 -2.63 -12.40
CA ASP A 31 -15.79 -1.23 -12.42
C ASP A 31 -16.22 -0.44 -11.19
N GLU A 32 -17.44 -0.70 -10.68
CA GLU A 32 -17.95 -0.09 -9.46
C GLU A 32 -17.13 -0.53 -8.24
N LEU A 33 -16.84 -1.83 -8.15
CA LEU A 33 -16.01 -2.40 -7.09
C LEU A 33 -14.59 -1.85 -7.13
N TYR A 34 -13.95 -1.79 -8.30
CA TYR A 34 -12.62 -1.21 -8.46
C TYR A 34 -12.57 0.25 -8.01
N SER A 35 -13.57 1.03 -8.38
CA SER A 35 -13.67 2.44 -8.01
C SER A 35 -13.84 2.61 -6.50
N SER A 36 -14.71 1.80 -5.88
CA SER A 36 -14.94 1.79 -4.43
C SER A 36 -13.69 1.39 -3.63
N ILE A 37 -13.01 0.32 -4.05
CA ILE A 37 -11.78 -0.17 -3.40
C ILE A 37 -10.67 0.87 -3.53
N THR A 38 -10.45 1.39 -4.74
CA THR A 38 -9.41 2.40 -5.00
C THR A 38 -9.68 3.67 -4.20
N GLY A 39 -10.94 4.10 -4.09
CA GLY A 39 -11.34 5.24 -3.28
C GLY A 39 -11.00 5.09 -1.80
N LYS A 40 -11.16 3.89 -1.23
CA LYS A 40 -10.85 3.60 0.19
C LYS A 40 -9.35 3.52 0.48
N LEU A 41 -8.54 3.15 -0.52
CA LEU A 41 -7.09 2.97 -0.37
C LEU A 41 -6.28 4.18 -0.87
N LYS A 42 -6.96 5.23 -1.34
CA LYS A 42 -6.32 6.41 -1.89
C LYS A 42 -5.68 7.25 -0.77
N TYR A 43 -4.45 7.67 -1.02
CA TYR A 43 -3.78 8.69 -0.22
C TYR A 43 -4.11 10.08 -0.76
N SER A 44 -4.31 11.05 0.15
CA SER A 44 -4.37 12.47 -0.23
C SER A 44 -3.05 12.93 -0.86
N GLU A 45 -1.94 12.46 -0.29
CA GLU A 45 -0.58 12.72 -0.78
C GLU A 45 0.20 11.40 -0.82
N ASN A 46 0.69 11.04 -2.00
CA ASN A 46 1.47 9.82 -2.16
C ASN A 46 2.84 9.96 -1.48
N PRO A 47 3.26 8.98 -0.67
CA PRO A 47 4.58 9.01 -0.04
C PRO A 47 5.69 8.77 -1.08
N ASN A 48 6.83 9.43 -0.89
CA ASN A 48 8.08 9.04 -1.54
C ASN A 48 8.66 7.80 -0.81
N ILE A 49 8.43 6.62 -1.37
CA ILE A 49 8.84 5.34 -0.79
C ILE A 49 10.36 5.26 -0.63
N PHE A 50 11.12 5.74 -1.62
CA PHE A 50 12.57 5.68 -1.59
C PHE A 50 13.12 6.55 -0.45
N GLU A 51 12.63 7.78 -0.32
CA GLU A 51 13.01 8.66 0.77
C GLU A 51 12.66 8.07 2.14
N LEU A 52 11.48 7.46 2.30
CA LEU A 52 11.09 6.80 3.53
C LEU A 52 12.01 5.62 3.86
N LYS A 53 12.36 4.79 2.87
CA LYS A 53 13.27 3.64 3.04
C LYS A 53 14.68 4.11 3.41
N THR A 54 15.19 5.16 2.76
CA THR A 54 16.49 5.75 3.07
C THR A 54 16.53 6.26 4.52
N LYS A 55 15.55 7.06 4.95
CA LYS A 55 15.46 7.57 6.33
C LYS A 55 15.40 6.45 7.38
N ILE A 56 14.68 5.37 7.09
CA ILE A 56 14.60 4.19 7.97
C ILE A 56 15.95 3.48 8.03
N ALA A 57 16.60 3.27 6.89
CA ALA A 57 17.90 2.61 6.81
C ALA A 57 18.99 3.40 7.55
N GLU A 58 19.06 4.71 7.36
CA GLU A 58 19.99 5.61 8.08
C GLU A 58 19.85 5.46 9.60
N LYS A 59 18.63 5.40 10.11
CA LYS A 59 18.38 5.20 11.54
C LYS A 59 18.83 3.82 12.03
N ILE A 60 18.56 2.76 11.27
CA ILE A 60 19.00 1.39 11.63
C ILE A 60 20.54 1.32 11.66
N ILE A 61 21.21 1.93 10.68
CA ILE A 61 22.67 1.97 10.61
C ILE A 61 23.24 2.72 11.81
N SER A 62 22.66 3.88 12.15
CA SER A 62 23.09 4.69 13.30
C SER A 62 22.93 3.96 14.64
N GLU A 63 21.86 3.18 14.81
CA GLU A 63 21.59 2.43 16.05
C GLU A 63 22.29 1.07 16.08
N ASN A 64 22.78 0.60 14.91
CA ASN A 64 23.35 -0.73 14.67
C ASN A 64 22.48 -1.88 15.23
N ARG A 65 21.16 -1.67 15.27
CA ARG A 65 20.16 -2.64 15.71
C ARG A 65 18.79 -2.30 15.15
N TYR A 66 17.88 -3.27 15.21
CA TYR A 66 16.47 -3.00 14.96
C TYR A 66 15.90 -2.08 16.05
N CYS A 67 15.27 -0.97 15.66
CA CYS A 67 14.90 0.13 16.54
C CYS A 67 13.52 0.75 16.21
N PHE A 68 12.63 -0.05 15.62
CA PHE A 68 11.29 0.35 15.22
C PHE A 68 10.21 -0.54 15.81
#